data_AF-A0A0H1BJR2-F1
#
_entry.id   AF-A0A0H1BJR2-F1
#
_cell.length_a   1.000
_cell.length_b   1.000
_cell.length_c   1.000
_cell.angle_alpha   90.00
_cell.angle_beta   90.00
_cell.angle_gamma   90.00
#
_symmetry.space_group_name_H-M   'P 1'
#
loop_
_entity.id
_entity.type
_entity.pdbx_description
1 polymer ?
#
loop_
_entity_poly.entity_id
_entity_poly.type
_entity_poly.pdbx_seq_one_letter_code
_entity_poly.pdbx_strand_id
1 'polypeptide(L)'
;EDGPLVEAPSLIRSAQGVYFLFYSSHCSDSRAYDVKYATAREIRGPYVRAEQPLLKTGDFGLVAPGGASVSTDGGKIAFHADCGGEGEGGRRCMWVAAVEIDGLEARVVPSPS
;
A
#
# COMPACT_ATOMS: atom_id res chain seq x y z
N GLU A 1 -2.58 -5.41 14.00
CA GLU A 1 -1.23 -6.04 14.10
C GLU A 1 -0.48 -5.95 12.76
N ASP A 2 0.85 -5.96 12.78
CA ASP A 2 1.72 -5.93 11.57
C ASP A 2 2.48 -7.25 11.32
N GLY A 3 2.28 -8.25 12.18
CA GLY A 3 3.09 -9.45 12.15
C GLY A 3 4.58 -9.18 12.44
N PRO A 4 5.49 -10.08 12.00
CA PRO A 4 6.91 -9.99 12.34
C PRO A 4 7.70 -9.01 11.48
N LEU A 5 7.10 -8.47 10.41
CA LEU A 5 7.81 -7.72 9.37
C LEU A 5 7.01 -6.50 8.93
N VAL A 6 7.70 -5.36 8.86
CA VAL A 6 7.25 -4.13 8.22
C VAL A 6 8.34 -3.68 7.25
N GLU A 7 8.01 -3.47 5.98
CA GLU A 7 9.01 -3.27 4.93
C GLU A 7 8.50 -2.39 3.77
N ALA A 8 9.36 -2.24 2.75
CA ALA A 8 9.09 -1.56 1.48
C ALA A 8 8.47 -0.15 1.63
N PRO A 9 9.15 0.79 2.32
CA PRO A 9 8.61 2.13 2.49
C PRO A 9 8.57 2.90 1.15
N SER A 10 7.42 3.50 0.86
CA SER A 10 7.23 4.48 -0.22
C SER A 10 6.65 5.77 0.36
N LEU A 11 7.38 6.88 0.24
CA LEU A 11 7.02 8.16 0.84
C LEU A 11 6.72 9.20 -0.26
N ILE A 12 5.56 9.84 -0.17
CA ILE A 12 5.21 11.01 -0.98
C ILE A 12 4.71 12.15 -0.10
N ARG A 13 4.68 13.36 -0.67
CA ARG A 13 4.07 14.53 -0.04
C ARG A 13 2.88 14.97 -0.89
N SER A 14 1.70 15.02 -0.29
CA SER A 14 0.48 15.49 -0.97
C SER A 14 0.57 16.99 -1.31
N ALA A 15 -0.31 17.44 -2.21
CA ALA A 15 -0.43 18.87 -2.54
C ALA A 15 -0.76 19.74 -1.31
N GLN A 16 -1.42 19.17 -0.29
CA GLN A 16 -1.75 19.82 0.97
C GLN A 16 -0.60 19.76 2.01
N GLY A 17 0.57 19.26 1.61
CA GLY A 17 1.77 19.23 2.42
C GLY A 17 1.82 18.09 3.46
N VAL A 18 0.95 17.09 3.36
CA VAL A 18 0.94 15.90 4.23
C VAL A 18 1.89 14.85 3.68
N TYR A 19 2.74 14.28 4.52
CA TYR A 19 3.56 13.13 4.18
C TYR A 19 2.76 11.85 4.33
N PHE A 20 2.71 11.03 3.28
CA PHE A 20 2.11 9.70 3.30
C PHE A 20 3.22 8.66 3.17
N LEU A 21 3.44 7.88 4.23
CA LEU A 21 4.34 6.74 4.25
C LEU A 21 3.53 5.47 4.02
N PHE A 22 3.61 4.94 2.81
CA PHE A 22 3.08 3.62 2.46
C PHE A 22 4.12 2.55 2.82
N TYR A 23 3.65 1.41 3.31
CA TYR A 23 4.50 0.30 3.70
C TYR A 23 3.72 -1.01 3.60
N SER A 24 4.43 -2.14 3.60
CA SER A 24 3.80 -3.44 3.73
C SER A 24 4.04 -4.05 5.10
N SER A 25 3.08 -4.85 5.57
CA SER A 25 3.20 -5.63 6.80
C SER A 25 3.01 -7.12 6.56
N HIS A 26 3.45 -7.95 7.52
CA HIS A 26 3.60 -9.41 7.38
C HIS A 26 4.67 -9.83 6.35
N CYS A 27 4.89 -11.14 6.20
CA CYS A 27 5.80 -11.69 5.21
C CYS A 27 5.14 -11.78 3.84
N SER A 28 5.91 -11.51 2.78
CA SER A 28 5.37 -11.40 1.41
C SER A 28 4.92 -12.71 0.76
N ASP A 29 5.19 -13.84 1.41
CA ASP A 29 4.72 -15.19 1.07
C ASP A 29 3.46 -15.58 1.85
N SER A 30 2.91 -14.71 2.69
CA SER A 30 1.71 -14.95 3.49
C SER A 30 0.49 -14.24 2.92
N ARG A 31 -0.69 -14.88 3.00
CA ARG A 31 -1.99 -14.23 2.74
C ARG A 31 -2.26 -12.99 3.62
N ALA A 32 -1.55 -12.84 4.75
CA ALA A 32 -1.65 -11.66 5.60
C ALA A 32 -0.88 -10.45 5.07
N TYR A 33 -0.06 -10.60 4.02
CA TYR A 33 0.65 -9.47 3.42
C TYR A 33 -0.34 -8.41 2.92
N ASP A 34 -0.11 -7.17 3.33
CA ASP A 34 -0.97 -6.03 3.03
C ASP A 34 -0.16 -4.78 2.71
N VAL A 35 -0.83 -3.77 2.14
CA VAL A 35 -0.32 -2.40 2.07
C VAL A 35 -1.06 -1.58 3.12
N LYS A 36 -0.31 -0.88 3.96
CA LYS A 36 -0.80 0.09 4.93
C LYS A 36 -0.17 1.45 4.67
N TYR A 37 -0.70 2.47 5.32
CA TYR A 37 -0.08 3.79 5.29
C TYR A 37 -0.22 4.52 6.62
N ALA A 38 0.63 5.53 6.80
CA ALA A 38 0.59 6.45 7.92
C ALA A 38 0.87 7.88 7.42
N THR A 39 0.35 8.88 8.13
CA THR A 39 0.48 10.29 7.75
C THR A 39 1.22 11.11 8.79
N ALA A 40 1.95 12.13 8.33
CA ALA A 40 2.63 13.10 9.19
C ALA A 40 2.62 14.51 8.55
N ARG A 41 2.77 15.54 9.39
CA ARG A 41 2.96 16.93 8.93
C ARG A 41 4.44 17.27 8.71
N GLU A 42 5.34 16.51 9.31
CA GLU A 42 6.79 16.65 9.18
C GLU A 42 7.39 15.36 8.62
N ILE A 43 8.44 15.48 7.80
CA ILE A 43 9.06 14.31 7.15
C ILE A 43 9.59 13.27 8.17
N ARG A 44 10.00 13.74 9.35
CA ARG A 44 10.50 12.91 10.46
C ARG A 44 9.41 12.41 11.41
N GLY A 45 8.13 12.71 11.13
CA GLY A 45 7.00 12.31 11.97
C GLY A 45 6.70 13.30 13.11
N PRO A 46 5.86 12.89 14.08
CA PRO A 46 5.34 11.53 14.25
C PRO A 46 4.36 11.13 13.14
N TYR A 47 4.42 9.86 12.72
CA TYR A 47 3.47 9.28 11.77
C TYR A 47 2.31 8.62 12.52
N VAL A 48 1.08 8.97 12.13
CA VAL A 48 -0.15 8.36 12.65
C VAL A 48 -0.67 7.39 11.62
N ARG A 49 -0.87 6.13 12.03
CA ARG A 49 -1.36 5.06 11.16
C ARG A 49 -2.81 5.33 10.73
N ALA A 50 -3.12 5.01 9.48
CA ALA A 50 -4.51 4.92 9.05
C ALA A 50 -5.22 3.78 9.80
N GLU A 51 -6.53 3.92 10.02
CA GLU A 51 -7.31 2.90 10.72
C GLU A 51 -7.45 1.60 9.92
N GLN A 52 -7.46 1.70 8.59
CA GLN A 52 -7.63 0.58 7.68
C GLN A 52 -6.41 0.44 6.76
N PRO A 53 -6.06 -0.79 6.34
CA PRO A 53 -5.07 -0.99 5.29
C PRO A 53 -5.54 -0.39 3.96
N LEU A 54 -4.58 -0.02 3.12
CA LEU A 54 -4.85 0.47 1.76
C LEU A 54 -5.27 -0.67 0.83
N LEU A 55 -4.61 -1.82 0.93
CA LEU A 55 -4.89 -3.04 0.17
C LEU A 55 -4.63 -4.26 1.05
N LYS A 56 -5.49 -5.26 0.99
CA LYS A 56 -5.29 -6.58 1.63
C LYS A 56 -5.84 -7.70 0.76
N THR A 57 -5.53 -8.94 1.12
CA THR A 57 -6.14 -10.12 0.50
C THR A 57 -7.67 -10.03 0.49
N GLY A 58 -8.26 -10.28 -0.68
CA GLY A 58 -9.70 -10.17 -0.96
C GLY A 58 -10.08 -8.89 -1.71
N ASP A 59 -9.33 -7.81 -1.54
CA ASP A 59 -9.58 -6.56 -2.28
C ASP A 59 -9.31 -6.79 -3.76
N PHE A 60 -10.28 -6.46 -4.62
CA PHE A 60 -10.18 -6.63 -6.08
C PHE A 60 -9.81 -8.06 -6.54
N GLY A 61 -10.08 -9.08 -5.71
CA GLY A 61 -9.68 -10.47 -5.98
C GLY A 61 -8.19 -10.75 -5.82
N LEU A 62 -7.43 -9.84 -5.20
CA LEU A 62 -6.01 -9.97 -4.97
C LEU A 62 -5.71 -10.88 -3.78
N VAL A 63 -4.54 -11.49 -3.79
CA VAL A 63 -3.98 -12.24 -2.66
C VAL A 63 -2.59 -11.69 -2.35
N ALA A 64 -2.32 -11.42 -1.07
CA ALA A 64 -1.05 -10.90 -0.58
C ALA A 64 -0.54 -9.64 -1.35
N PRO A 65 -1.34 -8.58 -1.52
CA PRO A 65 -0.87 -7.38 -2.20
C PRO A 65 0.16 -6.61 -1.36
N GLY A 66 1.25 -6.16 -1.96
CA GLY A 66 2.21 -5.32 -1.25
C GLY A 66 3.40 -4.85 -2.07
N GLY A 67 4.47 -4.43 -1.36
CA GLY A 67 5.70 -3.92 -1.98
C GLY A 67 5.44 -2.72 -2.89
N ALA A 68 4.57 -1.81 -2.43
CA ALA A 68 4.00 -0.77 -3.27
C ALA A 68 4.89 0.47 -3.41
N SER A 69 4.88 1.05 -4.60
CA SER A 69 5.46 2.36 -4.92
C SER A 69 4.38 3.27 -5.48
N VAL A 70 4.26 4.48 -4.93
CA VAL A 70 3.31 5.50 -5.38
C VAL A 70 4.03 6.50 -6.30
N SER A 71 3.39 6.90 -7.39
CA SER A 71 3.94 7.92 -8.29
C SER A 71 4.12 9.26 -7.57
N THR A 72 5.09 10.06 -8.00
CA THR A 72 5.44 11.33 -7.35
C THR A 72 4.27 12.32 -7.25
N ASP A 73 3.34 12.27 -8.21
CA ASP A 73 2.12 13.08 -8.24
C ASP A 73 1.00 12.53 -7.33
N GLY A 74 1.18 11.35 -6.73
CA GLY A 74 0.19 10.71 -5.86
C GLY A 74 -1.04 10.20 -6.61
N GLY A 75 -0.98 10.02 -7.93
CA GLY A 75 -2.12 9.59 -8.74
C GLY A 75 -2.14 8.11 -9.14
N LYS A 76 -1.01 7.40 -8.98
CA LYS A 76 -0.88 5.99 -9.36
C LYS A 76 -0.10 5.21 -8.32
N ILE A 77 -0.39 3.93 -8.24
CA ILE A 77 0.34 2.98 -7.39
C ILE A 77 0.70 1.75 -8.21
N ALA A 78 1.93 1.30 -8.10
CA ALA A 78 2.39 0.01 -8.61
C ALA A 78 2.71 -0.88 -7.42
N PHE A 79 2.22 -2.12 -7.45
CA PHE A 79 2.43 -3.10 -6.38
C PHE A 79 2.42 -4.50 -6.98
N HIS A 80 2.75 -5.51 -6.19
CA HIS A 80 2.62 -6.90 -6.62
C HIS A 80 1.53 -7.60 -5.83
N ALA A 81 1.01 -8.69 -6.36
CA ALA A 81 0.16 -9.64 -5.65
C ALA A 81 0.46 -11.07 -6.13
N ASP A 82 0.09 -12.07 -5.34
CA ASP A 82 0.14 -13.47 -5.73
C ASP A 82 -0.80 -13.69 -6.94
N CYS A 83 -0.29 -14.39 -7.97
CA CYS A 83 -1.03 -14.74 -9.18
C CYS A 83 -0.88 -16.22 -9.57
N GLY A 84 -0.66 -17.10 -8.58
CA GLY A 84 -0.54 -18.53 -8.84
C GLY A 84 -0.08 -19.41 -7.67
N GLY A 85 -0.12 -18.91 -6.43
CA GLY A 85 0.29 -19.62 -5.22
C GLY A 85 -0.62 -19.43 -4.01
N GLU A 86 -1.80 -18.79 -4.16
CA GLU A 86 -2.80 -18.56 -3.11
C GLU A 86 -2.25 -18.04 -1.76
N GLY A 87 -1.09 -17.39 -1.76
CA GLY A 87 -0.42 -16.87 -0.57
C GLY A 87 0.44 -17.90 0.18
N GLU A 88 1.13 -18.77 -0.56
CA GLU A 88 2.17 -19.70 -0.09
C GLU A 88 3.53 -19.45 -0.78
N GLY A 89 3.85 -18.20 -1.13
CA GLY A 89 5.15 -17.85 -1.72
C GLY A 89 5.31 -18.22 -3.21
N GLY A 90 4.20 -18.25 -3.96
CA GLY A 90 4.20 -18.55 -5.39
C GLY A 90 4.58 -17.37 -6.30
N ARG A 91 4.16 -17.46 -7.57
CA ARG A 91 4.41 -16.40 -8.56
C ARG A 91 3.69 -15.11 -8.15
N ARG A 92 4.41 -13.99 -8.23
CA ARG A 92 3.86 -12.66 -8.01
C ARG A 92 3.84 -11.87 -9.31
N CYS A 93 2.72 -11.21 -9.56
CA CYS A 93 2.49 -10.39 -10.73
C CYS A 93 2.41 -8.91 -10.33
N MET A 94 2.86 -8.02 -11.21
CA MET A 94 2.74 -6.58 -11.02
C MET A 94 1.33 -6.11 -11.39
N TRP A 95 0.83 -5.17 -10.60
CA TRP A 95 -0.43 -4.47 -10.79
C TRP A 95 -0.19 -2.96 -10.73
N VAL A 96 -1.03 -2.21 -11.45
CA VAL A 96 -1.06 -0.75 -11.41
C VAL A 96 -2.50 -0.29 -11.25
N ALA A 97 -2.73 0.65 -10.34
CA ALA A 97 -4.03 1.26 -10.12
C ALA A 97 -3.91 2.78 -9.95
N ALA A 98 -5.05 3.47 -10.00
CA ALA A 98 -5.14 4.84 -9.56
C ALA A 98 -5.19 4.89 -8.02
N VAL A 99 -4.63 5.94 -7.43
CA VAL A 99 -4.78 6.22 -6.00
C VAL A 99 -5.33 7.63 -5.84
N GLU A 100 -6.32 7.77 -4.97
CA GLU A 100 -6.89 9.06 -4.58
C GLU A 100 -6.36 9.40 -3.19
N ILE A 101 -5.88 10.64 -3.04
CA ILE A 101 -5.37 11.16 -1.78
C ILE A 101 -6.12 12.44 -1.47
N ASP A 102 -6.83 12.43 -0.34
CA ASP A 102 -7.58 13.59 0.14
C ASP A 102 -7.43 13.71 1.67
N GLY A 103 -7.09 14.92 2.13
CA GLY A 103 -6.79 15.19 3.54
C GLY A 103 -5.69 14.26 4.09
N LEU A 104 -6.10 13.30 4.93
CA LEU A 104 -5.24 12.30 5.58
C LEU A 104 -5.53 10.87 5.08
N GLU A 105 -6.36 10.72 4.06
CA GLU A 105 -6.81 9.44 3.54
C GLU A 105 -6.22 9.15 2.17
N ALA A 106 -5.91 7.87 1.95
CA ALA A 106 -5.51 7.33 0.65
C ALA A 106 -6.39 6.14 0.31
N ARG A 107 -6.84 6.06 -0.94
CA ARG A 107 -7.72 4.98 -1.42
C ARG A 107 -7.27 4.51 -2.80
N VAL A 108 -7.18 3.20 -3.00
CA VAL A 108 -7.00 2.65 -4.34
C VAL A 108 -8.35 2.64 -5.04
N VAL A 109 -8.38 3.22 -6.24
CA VAL A 109 -9.59 3.26 -7.06
C VAL A 109 -9.34 2.56 -8.39
N PRO A 110 -10.36 1.92 -8.99
CA PRO A 110 -10.26 1.45 -10.36
C PRO A 110 -9.83 2.61 -11.26
N SER A 111 -8.86 2.37 -12.15
CA SER A 111 -8.52 3.36 -13.17
C SER A 111 -9.79 3.70 -13.95
N PRO A 112 -10.15 4.99 -14.15
CA PRO A 112 -11.25 5.33 -15.04
C PRO A 112 -10.99 4.72 -16.41
N SER A 113 -12.02 4.07 -16.95
CA SER A 113 -12.04 3.47 -18.29
C SER A 113 -11.75 4.49 -19.38
#